data_AF-X1EAX5-F1
#
_entry.id   AF-X1EAX5-F1
#
_cell.length_a   1.000
_cell.length_b   1.000
_cell.length_c   1.000
_cell.angle_alpha   90.00
_cell.angle_beta   90.00
_cell.angle_gamma   90.00
#
_symmetry.space_group_name_H-M   'P 1'
#
loop_
_entity.id
_entity.type
_entity.pdbx_description
1 polymer ?
#
loop_
_entity_poly.entity_id
_entity_poly.type
_entity_poly.pdbx_seq_one_letter_code
_entity_poly.pdbx_strand_id
1 'polypeptide(L)'
;SVTRMNLNGPKMLVNSDGSQIDWEFLITDMRVNVTSKTSSGAMVIGAEGHGGTLGLEAFESGNNTPEKMGEIAGKNAKEQLQAKSCPAGKFRALVEEDLVGVLAHESFGHLSEADFIVTGGSPLTDKVGTVLGTEHATIIDGGIPDIKKFGGLWLPYDDQGTATNQTTVLEKGVLKHYLHNRG
;
A
#
# COMPACT_ATOMS: atom_id res chain seq x y z
N SER A 1 -9.75 20.29 -2.84
CA SER A 1 -10.28 19.55 -3.99
C SER A 1 -10.72 18.17 -3.53
N VAL A 2 -11.76 17.62 -4.15
CA VAL A 2 -12.17 16.24 -3.97
C VAL A 2 -12.07 15.57 -5.32
N THR A 3 -11.43 14.41 -5.37
CA THR A 3 -11.32 13.61 -6.59
C THR A 3 -11.83 12.22 -6.27
N ARG A 4 -12.70 11.70 -7.13
CA ARG A 4 -13.20 10.34 -7.06
C ARG A 4 -12.88 9.65 -8.37
N MET A 5 -12.40 8.42 -8.26
CA MET A 5 -12.06 7.57 -9.39
C MET A 5 -12.71 6.20 -9.19
N ASN A 6 -13.25 5.65 -10.28
CA ASN A 6 -13.73 4.28 -10.34
C ASN A 6 -13.19 3.69 -11.64
N LEU A 7 -12.34 2.67 -11.54
CA LEU A 7 -11.92 1.84 -12.66
C LEU A 7 -12.56 0.46 -12.51
N ASN A 8 -13.23 0.03 -13.56
CA ASN A 8 -13.74 -1.32 -13.66
C ASN A 8 -13.71 -1.79 -15.11
N GLY A 9 -13.79 -3.10 -15.28
CA GLY A 9 -13.95 -3.71 -16.59
C GLY A 9 -13.37 -5.12 -16.66
N PRO A 10 -13.55 -5.76 -17.81
CA PRO A 10 -12.96 -7.06 -18.07
C PRO A 10 -11.45 -6.92 -18.31
N LYS A 11 -10.68 -7.83 -17.74
CA LYS A 11 -9.29 -8.08 -18.11
C LYS A 11 -9.20 -9.49 -18.68
N MET A 12 -8.63 -9.59 -19.88
CA MET A 12 -8.46 -10.84 -20.61
C MET A 12 -6.99 -11.02 -20.95
N LEU A 13 -6.45 -12.19 -20.64
CA LEU A 13 -5.10 -12.59 -20.99
C LEU A 13 -5.15 -13.88 -21.80
N VAL A 14 -4.53 -13.84 -22.98
CA VAL A 14 -4.31 -15.01 -23.84
C VAL A 14 -2.85 -15.01 -24.28
N ASN A 15 -2.14 -16.13 -24.11
CA ASN A 15 -0.73 -16.24 -24.49
C ASN A 15 -0.43 -17.53 -25.29
N SER A 16 0.79 -17.62 -25.85
CA SER A 16 1.27 -18.78 -26.61
C SER A 16 1.44 -20.05 -25.77
N ASP A 17 1.48 -19.92 -24.44
CA ASP A 17 1.62 -21.02 -23.50
C ASP A 17 0.26 -21.68 -23.20
N GLY A 18 -0.81 -21.22 -23.85
CA GLY A 18 -2.15 -21.78 -23.73
C GLY A 18 -2.98 -21.22 -22.58
N SER A 19 -2.51 -20.18 -21.88
CA SER A 19 -3.31 -19.49 -20.88
C SER A 19 -4.46 -18.75 -21.56
N GLN A 20 -5.67 -18.93 -21.04
CA GLN A 20 -6.85 -18.13 -21.37
C GLN A 20 -7.54 -17.79 -20.05
N ILE A 21 -7.43 -16.53 -19.65
CA ILE A 21 -7.87 -16.05 -18.34
C ILE A 21 -8.70 -14.80 -18.54
N ASP A 22 -9.84 -14.74 -17.87
CA ASP A 22 -10.70 -13.57 -17.82
C ASP A 22 -11.14 -13.30 -16.37
N TRP A 23 -11.18 -12.02 -16.00
CA TRP A 23 -11.79 -11.56 -14.75
C TRP A 23 -12.27 -10.13 -14.88
N GLU A 24 -13.20 -9.74 -14.00
CA GLU A 24 -13.59 -8.35 -13.83
C GLU A 24 -12.91 -7.78 -12.59
N PHE A 25 -12.38 -6.56 -12.71
CA PHE A 25 -11.85 -5.84 -11.58
C PHE A 25 -12.73 -4.63 -11.26
N LEU A 26 -12.71 -4.24 -9.99
CA LEU A 26 -13.27 -2.99 -9.50
C LEU A 26 -12.22 -2.36 -8.61
N ILE A 27 -11.88 -1.11 -8.90
CA ILE A 27 -11.01 -0.28 -8.08
C ILE A 27 -11.70 1.06 -7.91
N THR A 28 -11.96 1.41 -6.67
CA THR A 28 -12.54 2.69 -6.32
C THR A 28 -11.56 3.44 -5.42
N ASP A 29 -11.38 4.73 -5.67
CA ASP A 29 -10.53 5.62 -4.87
C ASP A 29 -11.24 6.97 -4.67
N MET A 30 -11.18 7.49 -3.45
CA MET A 30 -11.57 8.87 -3.15
C MET A 30 -10.44 9.55 -2.42
N ARG A 31 -10.12 10.77 -2.85
CA ARG A 31 -9.11 11.62 -2.21
C ARG A 31 -9.66 13.00 -1.96
N VAL A 32 -9.43 13.50 -0.76
CA VAL A 32 -9.71 14.87 -0.36
C VAL A 32 -8.41 15.58 -0.04
N ASN A 33 -8.17 16.70 -0.71
CA ASN A 33 -7.02 17.57 -0.45
C ASN A 33 -7.51 18.94 -0.01
N VAL A 34 -6.98 19.45 1.10
CA VAL A 34 -7.26 20.78 1.63
C VAL A 34 -5.97 21.59 1.63
N THR A 35 -5.87 22.51 0.67
CA THR A 35 -4.77 23.48 0.63
C THR A 35 -5.10 24.65 1.55
N SER A 36 -4.21 24.91 2.51
CA SER A 36 -4.33 26.04 3.43
C SER A 36 -3.11 26.94 3.30
N LYS A 37 -3.32 28.26 3.38
CA LYS A 37 -2.27 29.27 3.28
C LYS A 37 -2.43 30.31 4.38
N THR A 38 -1.34 30.65 5.06
CA THR A 38 -1.31 31.75 6.04
C THR A 38 -1.13 33.10 5.35
N SER A 39 -1.48 34.19 6.04
CA SER A 39 -1.20 35.56 5.58
C SER A 39 0.29 35.82 5.33
N SER A 40 1.18 35.12 6.06
CA SER A 40 2.63 35.19 5.87
C SER A 40 3.15 34.47 4.62
N GLY A 41 2.30 33.69 3.94
CA GLY A 41 2.66 32.97 2.71
C GLY A 41 2.92 31.47 2.88
N ALA A 42 3.11 30.97 4.11
CA ALA A 42 3.26 29.53 4.35
C ALA A 42 2.03 28.75 3.85
N MET A 43 2.27 27.64 3.14
CA MET A 43 1.27 26.81 2.50
C MET A 43 1.47 25.35 2.90
N VAL A 44 0.37 24.64 3.18
CA VAL A 44 0.36 23.20 3.45
C VAL A 44 -0.81 22.53 2.74
N ILE A 45 -0.74 21.22 2.60
CA ILE A 45 -1.80 20.38 2.06
C ILE A 45 -2.11 19.31 3.10
N GLY A 46 -3.30 19.39 3.70
CA GLY A 46 -3.87 18.26 4.42
C GLY A 46 -4.55 17.33 3.43
N ALA A 47 -4.32 16.04 3.55
CA ALA A 47 -4.89 15.03 2.68
C ALA A 47 -5.57 13.95 3.51
N GLU A 48 -6.58 13.33 2.91
CA GLU A 48 -7.24 12.11 3.39
C GLU A 48 -7.69 11.30 2.17
N GLY A 49 -7.59 9.97 2.23
CA GLY A 49 -7.89 9.12 1.09
C GLY A 49 -8.26 7.71 1.50
N HIS A 50 -9.17 7.11 0.74
CA HIS A 50 -9.54 5.71 0.91
C HIS A 50 -9.82 5.09 -0.46
N GLY A 51 -9.21 3.93 -0.71
CA GLY A 51 -9.35 3.25 -1.99
C GLY A 51 -8.88 1.80 -1.96
N GLY A 52 -9.23 1.06 -3.02
CA GLY A 52 -8.98 -0.37 -3.15
C GLY A 52 -10.06 -1.07 -3.97
N THR A 53 -10.12 -2.40 -3.87
CA THR A 53 -11.22 -3.19 -4.46
C THR A 53 -12.46 -3.12 -3.58
N LEU A 54 -13.24 -2.06 -3.76
CA LEU A 54 -14.45 -1.78 -3.02
C LEU A 54 -15.48 -1.08 -3.91
N GLY A 55 -16.76 -1.27 -3.59
CA GLY A 55 -17.82 -0.52 -4.22
C GLY A 55 -17.96 0.89 -3.63
N LEU A 56 -18.86 1.66 -4.24
CA LEU A 56 -19.08 3.06 -3.89
C LEU A 56 -19.70 3.24 -2.50
N GLU A 57 -20.37 2.21 -1.98
CA GLU A 57 -20.94 2.14 -0.64
C GLU A 57 -19.91 2.34 0.47
N ALA A 58 -18.62 2.09 0.18
CA ALA A 58 -17.54 2.31 1.13
C ALA A 58 -17.40 3.78 1.56
N PHE A 59 -17.96 4.73 0.80
CA PHE A 59 -17.94 6.16 1.13
C PHE A 59 -19.28 6.68 1.66
N GLU A 60 -20.22 5.80 1.98
CA GLU A 60 -21.55 6.19 2.48
C GLU A 60 -21.63 6.15 4.01
N SER A 61 -20.62 5.60 4.69
CA SER A 61 -20.62 5.48 6.15
C SER A 61 -19.22 5.53 6.76
N GLY A 62 -19.16 5.61 8.09
CA GLY A 62 -17.90 5.62 8.84
C GLY A 62 -17.07 6.89 8.61
N ASN A 63 -15.74 6.74 8.64
CA ASN A 63 -14.82 7.85 8.41
C ASN A 63 -14.57 8.15 6.92
N ASN A 64 -15.08 7.31 6.03
CA ASN A 64 -14.84 7.37 4.60
C ASN A 64 -15.85 8.24 3.85
N THR A 65 -16.80 8.87 4.55
CA THR A 65 -17.72 9.80 3.89
C THR A 65 -16.97 11.04 3.40
N PRO A 66 -17.36 11.65 2.26
CA PRO A 66 -16.69 12.85 1.75
C PRO A 66 -16.61 13.98 2.79
N GLU A 67 -17.67 14.16 3.59
CA GLU A 67 -17.71 15.16 4.66
C GLU A 67 -16.69 14.85 5.75
N LYS A 68 -16.59 13.58 6.18
CA LYS A 68 -15.69 13.19 7.25
C LYS A 68 -14.23 13.21 6.81
N MET A 69 -13.96 12.74 5.60
CA MET A 69 -12.65 12.85 4.97
C MET A 69 -12.24 14.31 4.81
N GLY A 70 -13.17 15.20 4.44
CA GLY A 70 -12.93 16.65 4.38
C GLY A 70 -12.62 17.27 5.74
N GLU A 71 -13.31 16.84 6.80
CA GLU A 71 -13.01 17.26 8.17
C GLU A 71 -11.61 16.82 8.60
N ILE A 72 -11.22 15.56 8.33
CA ILE A 72 -9.90 15.02 8.64
C ILE A 72 -8.82 15.75 7.86
N ALA A 73 -8.95 15.88 6.54
CA ALA A 73 -7.99 16.60 5.70
C ALA A 73 -7.86 18.08 6.13
N GLY A 74 -8.96 18.74 6.50
CA GLY A 74 -8.94 20.10 7.03
C GLY A 74 -8.24 20.22 8.39
N LYS A 75 -8.47 19.25 9.29
CA LYS A 75 -7.77 19.15 10.57
C LYS A 75 -6.27 18.95 10.36
N ASN A 76 -5.89 18.03 9.48
CA ASN A 76 -4.48 17.76 9.14
C ASN A 76 -3.80 19.02 8.59
N ALA A 77 -4.46 19.76 7.69
CA ALA A 77 -3.93 21.02 7.18
C ALA A 77 -3.73 22.06 8.30
N LYS A 78 -4.71 22.19 9.21
CA LYS A 78 -4.63 23.13 10.35
C LYS A 78 -3.49 22.76 11.30
N GLU A 79 -3.33 21.48 11.62
CA GLU A 79 -2.26 21.00 12.52
C GLU A 79 -0.88 21.19 11.88
N GLN A 80 -0.73 20.88 10.59
CA GLN A 80 0.51 21.11 9.84
C GLN A 80 0.92 22.58 9.82
N LEU A 81 -0.02 23.52 9.71
CA LEU A 81 0.27 24.96 9.78
C LEU A 81 0.85 25.40 11.12
N GLN A 82 0.53 24.68 12.20
CA GLN A 82 0.97 24.98 13.56
C GLN A 82 2.18 24.13 13.99
N ALA A 83 2.54 23.14 13.17
CA ALA A 83 3.61 22.21 13.47
C ALA A 83 4.97 22.93 13.51
N LYS A 84 5.79 22.53 14.47
CA LYS A 84 7.19 22.94 14.56
C LYS A 84 8.07 21.91 13.87
N SER A 85 9.26 22.31 13.44
CA SER A 85 10.25 21.38 12.91
C SER A 85 10.55 20.27 13.90
N CYS A 86 10.52 19.02 13.42
CA CYS A 86 10.92 17.86 14.21
C CYS A 86 12.43 17.91 14.48
N PRO A 87 12.92 17.62 15.70
CA PRO A 87 14.35 17.55 15.98
C PRO A 87 15.00 16.42 15.17
N ALA A 88 16.23 16.66 14.69
CA ALA A 88 17.02 15.63 14.03
C ALA A 88 17.60 14.64 15.04
N GLY A 89 17.58 13.34 14.73
CA GLY A 89 18.16 12.30 15.59
C GLY A 89 17.51 10.94 15.40
N LYS A 90 17.96 9.98 16.23
CA LYS A 90 17.35 8.66 16.33
C LYS A 90 16.36 8.63 17.49
N PHE A 91 15.11 8.29 17.21
CA PHE A 91 14.05 8.22 18.20
C PHE A 91 13.31 6.90 18.09
N ARG A 92 12.69 6.47 19.19
CA ARG A 92 11.67 5.42 19.14
C ARG A 92 10.36 6.08 18.72
N ALA A 93 9.71 5.51 17.70
CA ALA A 93 8.43 5.99 17.22
C ALA A 93 7.35 4.95 17.51
N LEU A 94 6.15 5.43 17.84
CA LEU A 94 4.92 4.66 17.72
C LEU A 94 4.34 5.02 16.36
N VAL A 95 3.99 4.00 15.58
CA VAL A 95 3.61 4.15 14.17
C VAL A 95 2.24 3.52 13.99
N GLU A 96 1.35 4.21 13.28
CA GLU A 96 0.03 3.70 12.89
C GLU A 96 0.15 2.59 11.84
N GLU A 97 -0.89 1.77 11.75
CA GLU A 97 -0.95 0.57 10.91
C GLU A 97 -0.67 0.85 9.43
N ASP A 98 -1.21 1.93 8.87
CA ASP A 98 -1.05 2.28 7.46
C ASP A 98 0.40 2.62 7.14
N LEU A 99 1.06 3.39 8.01
CA LEU A 99 2.46 3.71 7.87
C LEU A 99 3.35 2.47 8.11
N VAL A 100 2.95 1.53 8.97
CA VAL A 100 3.64 0.23 9.08
C VAL A 100 3.55 -0.54 7.77
N GLY A 101 2.40 -0.54 7.10
CA GLY A 101 2.22 -1.14 5.77
C GLY A 101 3.16 -0.54 4.72
N VAL A 102 3.26 0.79 4.67
CA VAL A 102 4.20 1.51 3.78
C VAL A 102 5.65 1.17 4.13
N LEU A 103 6.02 1.17 5.40
CA LEU A 103 7.38 0.79 5.81
C LEU A 103 7.72 -0.64 5.40
N ALA A 104 6.78 -1.59 5.54
CA ALA A 104 6.97 -2.96 5.08
C ALA A 104 7.13 -3.04 3.54
N HIS A 105 6.35 -2.25 2.80
CA HIS A 105 6.46 -2.16 1.33
C HIS A 105 7.84 -1.67 0.89
N GLU A 106 8.33 -0.58 1.48
CA GLU A 106 9.62 0.00 1.10
C GLU A 106 10.82 -0.84 1.58
N SER A 107 10.75 -1.40 2.78
CA SER A 107 11.87 -2.12 3.39
C SER A 107 11.95 -3.61 3.01
N PHE A 108 10.83 -4.22 2.63
CA PHE A 108 10.80 -5.63 2.26
C PHE A 108 10.10 -5.90 0.93
N GLY A 109 9.07 -5.14 0.55
CA GLY A 109 8.38 -5.31 -0.74
C GLY A 109 9.36 -5.16 -1.90
N HIS A 110 9.74 -3.92 -2.22
CA HIS A 110 10.66 -3.64 -3.33
C HIS A 110 12.01 -4.34 -3.19
N LEU A 111 12.56 -4.39 -1.98
CA LEU A 111 13.88 -5.01 -1.76
C LEU A 111 13.85 -6.53 -1.91
N SER A 112 12.68 -7.18 -1.88
CA SER A 112 12.55 -8.61 -2.11
C SER A 112 12.21 -8.97 -3.56
N GLU A 113 12.01 -7.99 -4.44
CA GLU A 113 11.75 -8.24 -5.86
C GLU A 113 12.96 -8.89 -6.55
N ALA A 114 12.71 -9.95 -7.31
CA ALA A 114 13.75 -10.84 -7.82
C ALA A 114 14.74 -10.17 -8.77
N ASP A 115 14.32 -9.14 -9.51
CA ASP A 115 15.20 -8.34 -10.37
C ASP A 115 16.27 -7.58 -9.56
N PHE A 116 15.90 -6.98 -8.43
CA PHE A 116 16.83 -6.37 -7.48
C PHE A 116 17.74 -7.40 -6.81
N ILE A 117 17.23 -8.61 -6.54
CA ILE A 117 18.02 -9.69 -5.96
C ILE A 117 19.06 -10.24 -6.96
N VAL A 118 18.64 -10.55 -8.18
CA VAL A 118 19.49 -11.16 -9.23
C VAL A 118 20.61 -10.22 -9.65
N THR A 119 20.35 -8.91 -9.67
CA THR A 119 21.37 -7.90 -9.96
C THR A 119 22.31 -7.63 -8.78
N GLY A 120 22.03 -8.20 -7.59
CA GLY A 120 22.77 -7.91 -6.36
C GLY A 120 22.56 -6.48 -5.84
N GLY A 121 21.56 -5.76 -6.35
CA GLY A 121 21.24 -4.39 -5.96
C GLY A 121 20.47 -4.30 -4.64
N SER A 122 19.88 -5.41 -4.19
CA SER A 122 19.16 -5.46 -2.93
C SER A 122 20.07 -5.75 -1.74
N PRO A 123 19.88 -5.07 -0.59
CA PRO A 123 20.52 -5.45 0.67
C PRO A 123 20.03 -6.81 1.20
N LEU A 124 18.95 -7.36 0.63
CA LEU A 124 18.40 -8.67 0.98
C LEU A 124 19.05 -9.82 0.19
N THR A 125 19.91 -9.55 -0.79
CA THR A 125 20.62 -10.61 -1.54
C THR A 125 21.40 -11.53 -0.59
N ASP A 126 21.23 -12.83 -0.77
CA ASP A 126 21.78 -13.91 0.08
C ASP A 126 21.41 -13.81 1.57
N LYS A 127 20.28 -13.17 1.91
CA LYS A 127 19.81 -13.03 3.31
C LYS A 127 18.70 -14.00 3.70
N VAL A 128 18.25 -14.91 2.82
CA VAL A 128 17.27 -15.93 3.19
C VAL A 128 17.77 -16.75 4.38
N GLY A 129 16.92 -16.94 5.38
CA GLY A 129 17.22 -17.59 6.66
C GLY A 129 17.82 -16.67 7.73
N THR A 130 18.13 -15.41 7.41
CA THR A 130 18.68 -14.47 8.39
C THR A 130 17.58 -13.77 9.19
N VAL A 131 17.90 -13.40 10.43
CA VAL A 131 17.02 -12.62 11.32
C VAL A 131 17.18 -11.14 10.99
N LEU A 132 16.15 -10.53 10.43
CA LEU A 132 16.08 -9.12 10.03
C LEU A 132 15.08 -8.30 10.85
N GLY A 133 14.29 -8.94 11.72
CA GLY A 133 13.33 -8.29 12.59
C GLY A 133 13.13 -9.02 13.91
N THR A 134 12.22 -8.50 14.73
CA THR A 134 11.79 -9.17 15.98
C THR A 134 10.86 -10.35 15.67
N GLU A 135 10.71 -11.27 16.61
CA GLU A 135 9.77 -12.41 16.49
C GLU A 135 8.29 -12.01 16.30
N HIS A 136 7.93 -10.76 16.60
CA HIS A 136 6.59 -10.22 16.40
C HIS A 136 6.30 -9.78 14.96
N ALA A 137 7.32 -9.72 14.09
CA ALA A 137 7.18 -9.20 12.74
C ALA A 137 7.00 -10.34 11.72
N THR A 138 5.85 -10.35 11.04
CA THR A 138 5.58 -11.25 9.91
C THR A 138 5.03 -10.42 8.75
N ILE A 139 5.62 -10.56 7.57
CA ILE A 139 5.27 -9.85 6.35
C ILE A 139 4.85 -10.88 5.30
N ILE A 140 3.64 -10.68 4.79
CA ILE A 140 2.99 -11.56 3.83
C ILE A 140 2.60 -10.71 2.63
N ASP A 141 3.00 -11.14 1.45
CA ASP A 141 2.56 -10.60 0.17
C ASP A 141 1.52 -11.54 -0.45
N GLY A 142 0.50 -11.00 -1.11
CA GLY A 142 -0.49 -11.83 -1.80
C GLY A 142 -1.53 -11.01 -2.56
N GLY A 143 -1.97 -11.55 -3.70
CA GLY A 143 -2.93 -10.88 -4.60
C GLY A 143 -4.40 -10.99 -4.18
N ILE A 144 -4.75 -11.84 -3.21
CA ILE A 144 -6.14 -12.07 -2.78
C ILE A 144 -6.24 -11.79 -1.27
N PRO A 145 -6.12 -10.54 -0.82
CA PRO A 145 -6.25 -10.20 0.60
C PRO A 145 -7.71 -10.32 1.07
N ASP A 146 -7.91 -10.44 2.39
CA ASP A 146 -9.21 -10.19 3.00
C ASP A 146 -9.51 -8.69 2.93
N ILE A 147 -10.11 -8.27 1.82
CA ILE A 147 -10.44 -6.88 1.49
C ILE A 147 -11.24 -6.20 2.61
N LYS A 148 -12.16 -6.93 3.27
CA LYS A 148 -12.98 -6.34 4.34
C LYS A 148 -12.16 -6.01 5.58
N LYS A 149 -11.11 -6.79 5.84
CA LYS A 149 -10.29 -6.65 7.03
C LYS A 149 -9.08 -5.73 6.82
N PHE A 150 -8.45 -5.80 5.66
CA PHE A 150 -7.16 -5.17 5.39
C PHE A 150 -7.19 -4.15 4.24
N GLY A 151 -8.30 -4.07 3.50
CA GLY A 151 -8.33 -3.31 2.25
C GLY A 151 -7.40 -3.92 1.19
N GLY A 152 -6.94 -3.07 0.26
CA GLY A 152 -6.02 -3.45 -0.81
C GLY A 152 -6.73 -3.76 -2.14
N LEU A 153 -5.99 -4.44 -3.02
CA LEU A 153 -6.44 -4.78 -4.36
C LEU A 153 -6.67 -6.28 -4.47
N TRP A 154 -7.81 -6.67 -5.05
CA TRP A 154 -8.05 -8.04 -5.45
C TRP A 154 -7.47 -8.27 -6.85
N LEU A 155 -6.37 -9.01 -6.90
CA LEU A 155 -5.59 -9.33 -8.08
C LEU A 155 -5.38 -10.85 -8.14
N PRO A 156 -6.28 -11.62 -8.79
CA PRO A 156 -6.23 -13.09 -8.79
C PRO A 156 -5.13 -13.66 -9.69
N TYR A 157 -4.70 -12.89 -10.69
CA TYR A 157 -3.68 -13.26 -11.66
C TYR A 157 -2.74 -12.08 -11.89
N ASP A 158 -1.44 -12.36 -12.02
CA ASP A 158 -0.45 -11.38 -12.46
C ASP A 158 -0.62 -11.04 -13.96
N ASP A 159 0.17 -10.08 -14.45
CA ASP A 159 0.15 -9.66 -15.85
C ASP A 159 0.73 -10.71 -16.83
N GLN A 160 1.24 -11.84 -16.32
CA GLN A 160 1.75 -12.97 -17.09
C GLN A 160 0.78 -14.16 -17.08
N GLY A 161 -0.38 -14.04 -16.42
CA GLY A 161 -1.39 -15.09 -16.32
C GLY A 161 -1.10 -16.13 -15.23
N THR A 162 -0.19 -15.85 -14.31
CA THR A 162 0.08 -16.71 -13.16
C THR A 162 -0.92 -16.40 -12.05
N ALA A 163 -1.58 -17.42 -11.50
CA ALA A 163 -2.43 -17.23 -10.33
C ALA A 163 -1.59 -16.70 -9.16
N THR A 164 -2.06 -15.62 -8.53
CA THR A 164 -1.35 -15.04 -7.38
C THR A 164 -1.42 -15.99 -6.19
N ASN A 165 -0.31 -16.11 -5.48
CA ASN A 165 -0.23 -16.90 -4.25
C ASN A 165 0.14 -16.02 -3.07
N GLN A 166 -0.05 -16.56 -1.87
CA GLN A 166 0.40 -15.91 -0.65
C GLN A 166 1.86 -16.30 -0.37
N THR A 167 2.75 -15.32 -0.36
CA THR A 167 4.18 -15.49 -0.08
C THR A 167 4.50 -14.89 1.27
N THR A 168 4.99 -15.71 2.20
CA THR A 168 5.53 -15.19 3.46
C THR A 168 6.96 -14.72 3.21
N VAL A 169 7.16 -13.41 3.11
CA VAL A 169 8.47 -12.79 2.88
C VAL A 169 9.27 -12.83 4.18
N LEU A 170 8.69 -12.38 5.28
CA LEU A 170 9.30 -12.39 6.61
C LEU A 170 8.41 -13.19 7.57
N GLU A 171 8.97 -14.18 8.27
CA GLU A 171 8.25 -14.97 9.27
C GLU A 171 8.93 -14.81 10.63
N LYS A 172 8.24 -14.18 11.59
CA LYS A 172 8.77 -13.95 12.94
C LYS A 172 10.19 -13.36 12.92
N GLY A 173 10.39 -12.35 12.08
CA GLY A 173 11.67 -11.67 11.92
C GLY A 173 12.69 -12.39 11.05
N VAL A 174 12.41 -13.57 10.50
CA VAL A 174 13.32 -14.34 9.63
C VAL A 174 12.91 -14.17 8.17
N LEU A 175 13.85 -13.81 7.29
CA LEU A 175 13.59 -13.72 5.85
C LEU A 175 13.43 -15.13 5.25
N LYS A 176 12.31 -15.40 4.59
CA LYS A 176 11.96 -16.73 4.07
C LYS A 176 12.03 -16.82 2.56
N HIS A 177 11.46 -15.83 1.86
CA HIS A 177 11.33 -15.87 0.41
C HIS A 177 11.57 -14.48 -0.20
N TYR A 178 11.98 -14.48 -1.47
CA TYR A 178 11.94 -13.31 -2.36
C TYR A 178 10.64 -13.34 -3.17
N LEU A 179 10.23 -12.19 -3.71
CA LEU A 179 9.13 -12.07 -4.64
C LEU A 179 9.67 -12.25 -6.07
N HIS A 180 9.22 -13.29 -6.77
CA HIS A 180 9.68 -13.62 -8.11
C HIS A 180 8.53 -13.61 -9.13
N ASN A 181 8.82 -13.12 -10.34
CA ASN A 181 7.91 -13.22 -11.47
C ASN A 181 8.24 -14.48 -12.27
N ARG A 182 7.34 -15.48 -12.22
CA ARG A 182 7.52 -16.87 -12.69
C ARG A 182 8.73 -17.58 -12.03
N GLY A 183 8.51 -18.83 -11.62
CA GLY A 183 9.53 -19.67 -10.96
C GLY A 183 10.69 -20.04 -11.87
#